data_AF-A0A7G5ZJL3-F1
#
_entry.id   AF-A0A7G5ZJL3-F1
#
_cell.length_a   1.000
_cell.length_b   1.000
_cell.length_c   1.000
_cell.angle_alpha   90.00
_cell.angle_beta   90.00
_cell.angle_gamma   90.00
#
_symmetry.space_group_name_H-M   'P 1'
#
loop_
_entity.id
_entity.type
_entity.pdbx_description
1 polymer ?
#
loop_
_entity_poly.entity_id
_entity_poly.type
_entity_poly.pdbx_seq_one_letter_code
_entity_poly.pdbx_strand_id
1 'polypeptide(L)'
;MKQKLAFCVLLGLFSMSAMAQMVPTSRQECTRRCVTADFPDNPRAVRHQEKIKEIQARKKAEADPEKRKGIDREEADEVEKLADYMDKICTHICKDNPEQ
;
A
#
# COMPACT_ATOMS: atom_id res chain seq x y z
N MET A 1 20.65 51.08 -43.61
CA MET A 1 19.22 51.17 -43.24
C MET A 1 18.47 50.15 -44.10
N LYS A 2 17.79 49.10 -43.62
CA LYS A 2 17.22 48.80 -42.30
C LYS A 2 17.36 47.29 -42.04
N GLN A 3 17.71 46.98 -40.80
CA GLN A 3 17.92 45.64 -40.29
C GLN A 3 16.61 44.85 -40.18
N LYS A 4 16.80 43.54 -40.21
CA LYS A 4 15.83 42.47 -40.28
C LYS A 4 15.03 42.30 -39.00
N LEU A 5 13.87 41.67 -39.20
CA LEU A 5 13.18 40.71 -38.33
C LEU A 5 13.13 41.06 -36.83
N ALA A 6 11.95 41.49 -36.39
CA ALA A 6 11.45 41.14 -35.09
C ALA A 6 9.93 41.32 -35.11
N PHE A 7 9.16 40.26 -35.31
CA PHE A 7 7.75 40.27 -34.91
C PHE A 7 7.23 38.84 -34.71
N CYS A 8 6.46 38.69 -33.64
CA CYS A 8 5.70 37.51 -33.24
C CYS A 8 6.47 36.39 -32.51
N VAL A 9 7.09 36.77 -31.38
CA VAL A 9 6.87 36.04 -30.13
C VAL A 9 5.35 36.02 -29.89
N LEU A 10 4.71 34.85 -29.79
CA LEU A 10 3.41 34.56 -29.12
C LEU A 10 2.71 33.32 -29.74
N LEU A 11 3.38 32.17 -29.74
CA LEU A 11 2.71 30.86 -29.94
C LEU A 11 2.96 29.90 -28.76
N GLY A 12 3.13 30.46 -27.57
CA GLY A 12 3.18 29.72 -26.30
C GLY A 12 1.90 29.83 -25.49
N LEU A 13 0.79 30.28 -26.09
CA LEU A 13 -0.51 30.27 -25.45
C LEU A 13 -1.07 28.84 -25.53
N PHE A 14 -1.47 28.32 -24.37
CA PHE A 14 -2.08 27.01 -24.16
C PHE A 14 -1.12 25.82 -24.17
N SER A 15 -0.07 25.89 -23.33
CA SER A 15 0.19 24.70 -22.50
C SER A 15 -1.08 24.48 -21.68
N MET A 16 -1.96 23.64 -22.20
CA MET A 16 -3.08 23.12 -21.46
C MET A 16 -2.50 22.65 -20.13
N SER A 17 -2.88 23.33 -19.05
CA SER A 17 -2.86 22.74 -17.74
C SER A 17 -3.75 21.51 -17.86
N ALA A 18 -3.16 20.38 -18.25
CA ALA A 18 -3.64 19.07 -17.88
C ALA A 18 -3.56 19.06 -16.35
N MET A 19 -4.53 19.73 -15.73
CA MET A 19 -4.96 19.40 -14.40
C MET A 19 -5.30 17.93 -14.53
N ALA A 20 -4.38 17.08 -14.09
CA ALA A 20 -4.71 15.73 -13.73
C ALA A 20 -5.91 15.89 -12.80
N GLN A 21 -7.11 15.68 -13.35
CA GLN A 21 -8.30 15.59 -12.54
C GLN A 21 -7.99 14.41 -11.64
N MET A 22 -7.62 14.68 -10.40
CA MET A 22 -7.47 13.65 -9.38
C MET A 22 -8.87 13.07 -9.24
N VAL A 23 -9.18 12.07 -10.04
CA VAL A 23 -10.38 11.28 -9.88
C VAL A 23 -10.27 10.75 -8.45
N PRO A 24 -11.21 11.11 -7.56
CA PRO A 24 -11.15 10.63 -6.19
C PRO A 24 -11.15 9.11 -6.27
N THR A 25 -10.13 8.49 -5.69
CA THR A 25 -10.02 7.02 -5.70
C THR A 25 -11.22 6.48 -4.94
N SER A 26 -11.97 5.54 -5.53
CA SER A 26 -13.08 4.92 -4.80
C SER A 26 -12.57 4.27 -3.51
N ARG A 27 -13.43 4.17 -2.49
CA ARG A 27 -13.10 3.54 -1.21
C ARG A 27 -12.58 2.13 -1.42
N GLN A 28 -13.20 1.38 -2.34
CA GLN A 28 -12.77 0.04 -2.68
C GLN A 28 -11.33 0.00 -3.22
N GLU A 29 -10.97 0.87 -4.16
CA GLU A 29 -9.62 0.89 -4.73
C GLU A 29 -8.60 1.42 -3.71
N CYS A 30 -8.99 2.38 -2.86
CA CYS A 30 -8.16 2.85 -1.75
C CYS A 30 -7.85 1.71 -0.77
N THR A 31 -8.87 0.99 -0.29
CA THR A 31 -8.69 -0.12 0.65
C THR A 31 -7.85 -1.22 0.01
N ARG A 32 -8.10 -1.58 -1.26
CA ARG A 32 -7.33 -2.59 -1.98
C ARG A 32 -5.83 -2.24 -2.06
N ARG A 33 -5.51 -0.98 -2.37
CA ARG A 33 -4.11 -0.51 -2.40
C ARG A 33 -3.50 -0.48 -1.01
N CYS A 34 -4.27 -0.03 -0.04
CA CYS A 34 -3.83 0.10 1.34
C CYS A 34 -3.47 -1.26 1.95
N VAL A 35 -4.29 -2.31 1.80
CA VAL A 35 -3.98 -3.62 2.40
C VAL A 35 -2.75 -4.29 1.79
N THR A 36 -2.34 -3.87 0.59
CA THR A 36 -1.10 -4.31 -0.07
C THR A 36 0.10 -3.40 0.20
N ALA A 37 -0.09 -2.27 0.86
CA ALA A 37 0.99 -1.35 1.18
C ALA A 37 1.78 -1.86 2.39
N ASP A 38 3.09 -1.64 2.35
CA ASP A 38 3.93 -1.84 3.53
C ASP A 38 3.73 -0.67 4.51
N PHE A 39 3.54 -0.99 5.79
CA PHE A 39 3.46 -0.02 6.88
C PHE A 39 4.66 -0.16 7.81
N PRO A 40 5.87 0.21 7.35
CA PRO A 40 7.10 0.02 8.13
C PRO A 40 7.10 0.80 9.44
N ASP A 41 6.35 1.90 9.50
CA ASP A 41 6.26 2.77 10.68
C ASP A 41 5.10 2.42 11.61
N ASN A 42 4.26 1.42 11.26
CA ASN A 42 3.18 0.98 12.14
C ASN A 42 3.72 -0.05 13.15
N PRO A 43 3.83 0.29 14.45
CA PRO A 43 4.48 -0.61 15.41
C PRO A 43 3.77 -1.96 15.57
N ARG A 44 2.45 -1.99 15.36
CA ARG A 44 1.66 -3.22 15.50
C ARG A 44 1.77 -4.10 14.26
N ALA A 45 1.77 -3.52 13.06
CA ALA A 45 2.03 -4.27 11.83
C ALA A 45 3.43 -4.88 11.84
N VAL A 46 4.44 -4.09 12.25
CA VAL A 46 5.82 -4.55 12.42
C VAL A 46 5.90 -5.72 13.40
N ARG A 47 5.27 -5.62 14.57
CA ARG A 47 5.25 -6.71 15.56
C ARG A 47 4.68 -8.03 15.00
N HIS A 48 3.57 -7.96 14.25
CA HIS A 48 3.00 -9.14 13.61
C HIS A 48 3.96 -9.74 12.56
N GLN A 49 4.59 -8.89 11.74
CA GLN A 49 5.58 -9.32 10.74
C GLN A 49 6.83 -9.94 11.38
N GLU A 50 7.35 -9.37 12.47
CA GLU A 50 8.47 -9.91 13.23
C GLU A 50 8.13 -11.29 13.80
N LYS A 51 6.95 -11.43 14.41
CA LYS A 51 6.49 -12.71 14.95
C LYS A 51 6.33 -13.78 13.86
N ILE A 52 5.79 -13.42 12.69
CA ILE A 52 5.72 -14.35 11.53
C ILE A 52 7.14 -14.83 11.14
N LYS A 53 8.14 -13.93 11.09
CA LYS A 53 9.52 -14.30 10.80
C LYS A 53 10.10 -15.24 11.86
N GLU A 54 9.83 -15.00 13.13
CA GLU A 54 10.24 -15.89 14.24
C GLU A 54 9.62 -17.29 14.12
N ILE A 55 8.31 -17.36 13.81
CA ILE A 55 7.59 -18.61 13.58
C ILE A 55 8.20 -19.37 12.39
N GLN A 56 8.49 -18.67 11.29
CA GLN A 56 9.14 -19.27 10.11
C GLN A 56 10.54 -19.78 10.41
N ALA A 57 11.31 -19.08 11.24
CA ALA A 57 12.61 -19.55 11.70
C ALA A 57 12.49 -20.85 12.53
N ARG A 58 11.52 -20.91 13.45
CA ARG A 58 11.20 -22.13 14.22
C ARG A 58 10.77 -23.27 13.30
N LYS A 59 9.88 -23.00 12.33
CA LYS A 59 9.40 -23.98 11.34
C LYS A 59 10.52 -24.58 10.49
N LYS A 60 11.54 -23.79 10.16
CA LYS A 60 12.70 -24.24 9.40
C LYS A 60 13.63 -25.14 10.22
N ALA A 61 13.72 -24.91 11.53
CA ALA A 61 14.55 -25.69 12.44
C ALA A 61 13.86 -26.98 12.95
N GLU A 62 12.52 -27.06 12.86
CA GLU A 62 11.75 -28.21 13.35
C GLU A 62 11.73 -29.36 12.32
N ALA A 63 12.13 -30.55 12.78
CA ALA A 63 12.15 -31.78 11.99
C ALA A 63 10.97 -32.71 12.29
N ASP A 64 10.34 -32.57 13.47
CA ASP A 64 9.19 -33.35 13.89
C ASP A 64 7.92 -32.90 13.14
N PRO A 65 7.27 -33.78 12.34
CA PRO A 65 6.08 -33.43 11.57
C PRO A 65 4.89 -32.99 12.41
N GLU A 66 4.70 -33.55 13.61
CA GLU A 66 3.55 -33.20 14.45
C GLU A 66 3.75 -31.84 15.12
N LYS A 67 4.99 -31.54 15.55
CA LYS A 67 5.33 -30.19 16.03
C LYS A 67 5.23 -29.17 14.91
N ARG A 68 5.64 -29.53 13.69
CA ARG A 68 5.55 -28.66 12.52
C ARG A 68 4.11 -28.25 12.19
N LYS A 69 3.14 -29.17 12.29
CA LYS A 69 1.71 -28.84 12.16
C LYS A 69 1.25 -27.80 13.18
N GLY A 70 1.75 -27.86 14.41
CA GLY A 70 1.48 -26.86 15.44
C GLY A 70 2.03 -25.48 15.06
N ILE A 71 3.25 -25.44 14.55
CA ILE A 71 3.90 -24.22 14.07
C ILE A 71 3.17 -23.65 12.84
N ASP A 72 2.70 -24.51 11.92
CA ASP A 72 1.93 -24.10 10.75
C ASP A 72 0.60 -23.41 11.13
N ARG A 73 -0.09 -23.90 12.16
CA ARG A 73 -1.29 -23.26 12.70
C ARG A 73 -0.95 -21.91 13.35
N GLU A 74 0.12 -21.86 14.13
CA GLU A 74 0.58 -20.61 14.76
C GLU A 74 0.93 -19.55 13.70
N GLU A 75 1.57 -19.95 12.59
CA GLU A 75 1.85 -19.06 11.46
C GLU A 75 0.56 -18.54 10.83
N ALA A 76 -0.39 -19.42 10.53
CA ALA A 76 -1.68 -19.06 9.93
C ALA A 76 -2.47 -18.08 10.82
N ASP A 77 -2.57 -18.36 12.12
CA ASP A 77 -3.25 -17.50 13.09
C ASP A 77 -2.62 -16.09 13.16
N GLU A 78 -1.30 -16.00 13.02
CA GLU A 78 -0.61 -14.71 13.06
C GLU A 78 -0.75 -13.93 11.76
N VAL A 79 -0.76 -14.62 10.61
CA VAL A 79 -1.07 -14.03 9.29
C VAL A 79 -2.50 -13.48 9.27
N GLU A 80 -3.47 -14.23 9.80
CA GLU A 80 -4.88 -13.79 9.88
C GLU A 80 -5.01 -12.54 10.75
N LYS A 81 -4.36 -12.50 11.93
CA LYS A 81 -4.34 -11.31 12.78
C LYS A 81 -3.75 -10.08 12.10
N LEU A 82 -2.69 -10.25 11.32
CA LEU A 82 -2.11 -9.17 10.53
C LEU A 82 -3.10 -8.70 9.46
N ALA A 83 -3.70 -9.61 8.71
CA ALA A 83 -4.69 -9.28 7.68
C ALA A 83 -5.89 -8.51 8.26
N ASP A 84 -6.48 -8.99 9.35
CA ASP A 84 -7.56 -8.32 10.07
C ASP A 84 -7.16 -6.93 10.58
N TYR A 85 -5.93 -6.80 11.06
CA TYR A 85 -5.41 -5.52 11.52
C TYR A 85 -5.26 -4.53 10.35
N MET A 86 -4.71 -4.99 9.23
CA MET A 86 -4.56 -4.20 8.01
C MET A 86 -5.91 -3.76 7.45
N ASP A 87 -6.89 -4.66 7.40
CA ASP A 87 -8.24 -4.35 6.93
C ASP A 87 -8.89 -3.25 7.78
N LYS A 88 -8.78 -3.33 9.10
CA LYS A 88 -9.29 -2.30 10.03
C LYS A 88 -8.63 -0.94 9.82
N ILE A 89 -7.30 -0.91 9.68
CA ILE A 89 -6.58 0.34 9.39
C ILE A 89 -7.02 0.92 8.06
N CYS A 90 -7.04 0.09 7.02
CA CYS A 90 -7.33 0.54 5.66
C CYS A 90 -8.76 1.01 5.50
N THR A 91 -9.71 0.34 6.14
CA THR A 91 -11.09 0.80 6.25
C THR A 91 -11.16 2.18 6.93
N HIS A 92 -10.37 2.40 7.98
CA HIS A 92 -10.32 3.70 8.65
C HIS A 92 -9.67 4.80 7.79
N ILE A 93 -8.57 4.51 7.12
CA ILE A 93 -7.85 5.45 6.23
C ILE A 93 -8.75 5.86 5.06
N CYS A 94 -9.43 4.90 4.44
CA CYS A 94 -10.19 5.10 3.21
C CYS A 94 -11.65 5.50 3.47
N LYS A 95 -12.06 5.70 4.73
CA LYS A 95 -13.48 5.94 5.09
C LYS A 95 -14.09 7.15 4.37
N ASP A 96 -13.29 8.19 4.10
CA ASP A 96 -13.76 9.45 3.52
C ASP A 96 -13.73 9.44 1.98
N ASN A 97 -13.24 8.36 1.36
CA ASN A 97 -13.28 8.18 -0.09
C ASN A 97 -14.72 7.87 -0.56
N PRO A 98 -15.10 8.31 -1.78
CA PRO A 98 -16.40 8.01 -2.36
C PRO A 98 -16.57 6.50 -2.57
N GLU A 99 -17.79 5.98 -2.46
CA GLU A 99 -18.07 4.55 -2.69
C GLU A 99 -17.79 4.12 -4.14
N GLN A 100 -18.02 5.01 -5.11
CA GLN A 100 -17.83 4.81 -6.55
C GLN A 100 -17.23 6.06 -7.19
#